data_AF-A0A4Q3D688-F1
#
_entry.id   AF-A0A4Q3D688-F1
#
_cell.length_a   1.000
_cell.length_b   1.000
_cell.length_c   1.000
_cell.angle_alpha   90.00
_cell.angle_beta   90.00
_cell.angle_gamma   90.00
#
_symmetry.space_group_name_H-M   'P 1'
#
loop_
_entity.id
_entity.type
_entity.pdbx_description
1 polymer ?
#
loop_
_entity_poly.entity_id
_entity_poly.type
_entity_poly.pdbx_seq_one_letter_code
_entity_poly.pdbx_strand_id
1 'polypeptide(L)'
;VKQEIKQLQESFAGVRTILSVDRLDYSKGILQRLQAFEELLQNNPEYLEKVVLYMIVVPSRDTVPQYKHLRDEIDKRVGNINSMFRTLNWSPVQYFYRSFPIETLSALFASTDVALVTPMRDGMNLVSKEYVASRIQNNGVLILSEMAGSSRELIDAIIVNPNNMNMMTSAIKQALEMPAEEQEIRMINLRKNVSKFNVKHWVKIFMDRLQEVKAQQLALRTRYVSELSTKAIYKIYAKTSNRIFFLDYDGTLVGFHADPKKASPDAELYQILQNLTADPLNKVVIISGRDYETLEKWFGHLPVTLIADHGAWQKLNADWERAPALNASWKKTVFPVLETFA
;
A
#
# COMPACT_ATOMS: atom_id res chain seq x y z
N VAL A 1 10.78 24.13 -23.45
CA VAL A 1 9.45 24.44 -22.84
C VAL A 1 8.72 25.65 -23.43
N LYS A 2 8.98 26.93 -23.05
CA LYS A 2 8.13 28.06 -23.53
C LYS A 2 8.06 28.19 -25.06
N GLN A 3 9.19 27.98 -25.74
CA GLN A 3 9.25 27.97 -27.20
C GLN A 3 8.47 26.78 -27.81
N GLU A 4 8.62 25.58 -27.24
CA GLU A 4 7.84 24.40 -27.64
C GLU A 4 6.34 24.58 -27.41
N ILE A 5 5.93 25.23 -26.31
CA ILE A 5 4.50 25.56 -26.06
C ILE A 5 3.95 26.38 -27.23
N LYS A 6 4.68 27.42 -27.66
CA LYS A 6 4.27 28.28 -28.78
C LYS A 6 4.16 27.48 -30.08
N GLN A 7 5.15 26.64 -30.39
CA GLN A 7 5.13 25.79 -31.58
C GLN A 7 3.99 24.77 -31.57
N LEU A 8 3.69 24.17 -30.41
CA LEU A 8 2.58 23.25 -30.24
C LEU A 8 1.24 23.98 -30.38
N GLN A 9 1.09 25.18 -29.80
CA GLN A 9 -0.11 25.99 -29.94
C GLN A 9 -0.38 26.38 -31.41
N GLU A 10 0.66 26.70 -32.17
CA GLU A 10 0.56 26.95 -33.62
C GLU A 10 0.15 25.67 -34.37
N SER A 11 0.72 24.51 -34.00
CA SER A 11 0.41 23.22 -34.61
C SER A 11 -0.99 22.71 -34.26
N PHE A 12 -1.52 23.08 -33.09
CA PHE A 12 -2.85 22.70 -32.61
C PHE A 12 -3.92 23.71 -33.01
N ALA A 13 -3.56 24.80 -33.69
CA ALA A 13 -4.50 25.84 -34.09
C ALA A 13 -5.64 25.25 -34.93
N GLY A 14 -6.88 25.53 -34.54
CA GLY A 14 -8.07 25.08 -35.25
C GLY A 14 -8.57 23.67 -34.90
N VAL A 15 -7.87 22.93 -34.03
CA VAL A 15 -8.31 21.61 -33.54
C VAL A 15 -8.26 21.53 -32.01
N ARG A 16 -9.19 20.77 -31.44
CA ARG A 16 -9.16 20.37 -30.04
C ARG A 16 -8.22 19.18 -29.86
N THR A 17 -7.45 19.22 -28.79
CA THR A 17 -6.41 18.23 -28.52
C THR A 17 -6.68 17.45 -27.25
N ILE A 18 -6.68 16.13 -27.38
CA ILE A 18 -6.75 15.20 -26.25
C ILE A 18 -5.38 14.56 -26.09
N LEU A 19 -4.84 14.58 -24.88
CA LEU A 19 -3.54 14.02 -24.55
C LEU A 19 -3.69 12.79 -23.68
N SER A 20 -2.95 11.76 -24.04
CA SER A 20 -2.82 10.52 -23.29
C SER A 20 -1.34 10.16 -23.22
N VAL A 21 -0.82 9.98 -22.00
CA VAL A 21 0.57 9.60 -21.75
C VAL A 21 0.58 8.44 -20.78
N ASP A 22 1.05 7.27 -21.24
CA ASP A 22 1.09 6.05 -20.44
C ASP A 22 2.34 5.23 -20.77
N ARG A 23 2.69 4.31 -19.87
CA ARG A 23 3.59 3.21 -20.22
C ARG A 23 2.76 2.12 -20.90
N LEU A 24 3.39 1.34 -21.78
CA LEU A 24 2.78 0.11 -22.30
C LEU A 24 2.52 -0.84 -21.12
N ASP A 25 1.26 -0.95 -20.69
CA ASP A 25 0.82 -1.82 -19.61
C ASP A 25 -0.69 -2.04 -19.68
N TYR A 26 -1.15 -3.27 -19.42
CA TYR A 26 -2.57 -3.64 -19.49
C TYR A 26 -3.42 -2.92 -18.43
N SER A 27 -2.82 -2.44 -17.34
CA SER A 27 -3.53 -1.69 -16.30
C SER A 27 -3.93 -0.28 -16.75
N LYS A 28 -3.38 0.22 -17.87
CA LYS A 28 -3.56 1.61 -18.34
C LYS A 28 -4.79 1.84 -19.20
N GLY A 29 -5.52 0.79 -19.56
CA GLY A 29 -6.81 0.93 -20.25
C GLY A 29 -6.72 1.60 -21.62
N ILE A 30 -5.58 1.46 -22.32
CA ILE A 30 -5.32 2.13 -23.61
C ILE A 30 -6.33 1.69 -24.68
N LEU A 31 -6.68 0.40 -24.72
CA LEU A 31 -7.65 -0.13 -25.69
C LEU A 31 -9.06 0.44 -25.45
N GLN A 32 -9.50 0.50 -24.18
CA GLN A 32 -10.78 1.09 -23.80
C GLN A 32 -10.84 2.58 -24.15
N ARG A 33 -9.72 3.29 -24.00
CA ARG A 33 -9.60 4.70 -24.40
C ARG A 33 -9.75 4.90 -25.90
N LEU A 34 -9.08 4.07 -26.71
CA LEU A 34 -9.19 4.09 -28.16
C LEU A 34 -10.62 3.77 -28.61
N GLN A 35 -11.27 2.79 -27.96
CA GLN A 35 -12.66 2.46 -28.24
C GLN A 35 -13.60 3.63 -27.93
N ALA A 36 -13.47 4.29 -26.77
CA ALA A 36 -14.29 5.45 -26.42
C ALA A 36 -14.11 6.61 -27.41
N PHE A 37 -12.87 6.84 -27.85
CA PHE A 37 -12.58 7.87 -28.84
C PHE A 37 -13.15 7.54 -30.22
N GLU A 38 -13.10 6.28 -30.63
CA GLU A 38 -13.75 5.83 -31.87
C GLU A 38 -15.27 5.98 -31.81
N GLU A 39 -15.91 5.55 -30.73
CA GLU A 39 -17.35 5.70 -30.53
C GLU A 39 -17.78 7.18 -30.49
N LEU A 40 -16.94 8.06 -29.94
CA LEU A 40 -17.15 9.51 -30.02
C LEU A 40 -17.23 9.97 -31.49
N LEU A 41 -16.23 9.62 -32.30
CA LEU A 41 -16.17 10.05 -33.71
C LEU A 41 -17.29 9.46 -34.56
N GLN A 42 -17.67 8.20 -34.32
CA GLN A 42 -18.77 7.53 -35.04
C GLN A 42 -20.11 8.21 -34.77
N ASN A 43 -20.37 8.58 -33.51
CA ASN A 43 -21.67 9.09 -33.08
C ASN A 43 -21.80 10.61 -33.19
N ASN A 44 -20.71 11.34 -33.42
CA ASN A 44 -20.66 12.81 -33.41
C ASN A 44 -19.83 13.32 -34.60
N PRO A 45 -20.39 13.33 -35.83
CA PRO A 45 -19.69 13.79 -37.02
C PRO A 45 -19.17 15.23 -36.92
N GLU A 46 -19.72 16.05 -36.02
CA GLU A 46 -19.28 17.42 -35.75
C GLU A 46 -17.84 17.52 -35.24
N TYR A 47 -17.26 16.44 -34.70
CA TYR A 47 -15.87 16.38 -34.22
C TYR A 47 -14.86 15.88 -35.26
N LEU A 48 -15.33 15.37 -36.40
CA LEU A 48 -14.43 14.99 -37.50
C LEU A 48 -13.63 16.23 -37.95
N GLU A 49 -12.33 16.04 -38.17
CA GLU A 49 -11.38 17.11 -38.53
C GLU A 49 -11.20 18.23 -37.48
N LYS A 50 -11.88 18.13 -36.32
CA LYS A 50 -11.80 19.13 -35.24
C LYS A 50 -11.18 18.60 -33.97
N VAL A 51 -10.98 17.29 -33.81
CA VAL A 51 -10.40 16.69 -32.60
C VAL A 51 -9.25 15.77 -32.96
N VAL A 52 -8.16 15.81 -32.20
CA VAL A 52 -7.00 14.93 -32.35
C VAL A 52 -6.61 14.33 -31.01
N LEU A 53 -6.47 13.00 -30.96
CA LEU A 53 -5.92 12.26 -29.83
C LEU A 53 -4.40 12.08 -30.00
N TYR A 54 -3.61 12.76 -29.18
CA TYR A 54 -2.17 12.55 -29.03
C TYR A 54 -1.93 11.48 -27.98
N MET A 55 -1.42 10.33 -28.40
CA MET A 55 -1.20 9.18 -27.55
C MET A 55 0.29 8.81 -27.50
N ILE A 56 0.89 8.99 -26.35
CA ILE A 56 2.30 8.69 -26.07
C ILE A 56 2.35 7.44 -25.22
N VAL A 57 2.87 6.36 -25.80
CA VAL A 57 3.04 5.08 -25.11
C VAL A 57 4.52 4.79 -24.96
N VAL A 58 5.01 4.85 -23.72
CA VAL A 58 6.41 4.58 -23.40
C VAL A 58 6.63 3.06 -23.36
N PRO A 59 7.61 2.51 -24.12
CA PRO A 59 7.94 1.09 -24.10
C PRO A 59 8.25 0.60 -22.68
N SER A 60 7.84 -0.64 -22.38
CA SER A 60 7.97 -1.22 -21.04
C SER A 60 7.78 -2.73 -21.13
N ARG A 61 8.72 -3.48 -20.54
CA ARG A 61 8.66 -4.95 -20.43
C ARG A 61 8.51 -5.65 -21.78
N ASP A 62 9.20 -5.15 -22.81
CA ASP A 62 9.04 -5.59 -24.21
C ASP A 62 9.43 -7.06 -24.46
N THR A 63 10.11 -7.72 -23.52
CA THR A 63 10.44 -9.15 -23.57
C THR A 63 9.29 -10.06 -23.13
N VAL A 64 8.24 -9.50 -22.51
CA VAL A 64 7.10 -10.28 -21.98
C VAL A 64 6.04 -10.43 -23.09
N PRO A 65 5.67 -11.66 -23.49
CA PRO A 65 4.75 -11.89 -24.62
C PRO A 65 3.42 -11.12 -24.53
N GLN A 66 2.86 -10.99 -23.33
CA GLN A 66 1.60 -10.26 -23.10
C GLN A 66 1.72 -8.76 -23.44
N TYR A 67 2.89 -8.15 -23.20
CA TYR A 67 3.12 -6.73 -23.52
C TYR A 67 3.26 -6.55 -25.04
N LYS A 68 3.94 -7.48 -25.72
CA LYS A 68 4.01 -7.48 -27.19
C LYS A 68 2.61 -7.61 -27.82
N HIS A 69 1.80 -8.56 -27.34
CA HIS A 69 0.43 -8.73 -27.81
C HIS A 69 -0.41 -7.47 -27.57
N LEU A 70 -0.32 -6.85 -26.39
CA LEU A 70 -1.01 -5.60 -26.10
C LEU A 70 -0.61 -4.49 -27.07
N ARG A 71 0.69 -4.36 -27.36
CA ARG A 71 1.17 -3.39 -28.35
C ARG A 71 0.59 -3.68 -29.73
N ASP A 72 0.60 -4.92 -30.19
CA ASP A 72 0.06 -5.28 -31.51
C ASP A 72 -1.43 -4.92 -31.61
N GLU A 73 -2.21 -5.13 -30.54
CA GLU A 73 -3.62 -4.74 -30.48
C GLU A 73 -3.82 -3.21 -30.49
N ILE A 74 -2.97 -2.46 -29.79
CA ILE A 74 -2.97 -0.99 -29.82
C ILE A 74 -2.64 -0.50 -31.24
N ASP A 75 -1.57 -1.01 -31.85
CA ASP A 75 -1.12 -0.62 -33.19
C ASP A 75 -2.22 -0.90 -34.23
N LYS A 76 -2.87 -2.07 -34.17
CA LYS A 76 -4.03 -2.42 -35.01
C LYS A 76 -5.20 -1.46 -34.80
N ARG A 77 -5.58 -1.17 -33.54
CA ARG A 77 -6.74 -0.33 -33.26
C ARG A 77 -6.51 1.11 -33.70
N VAL A 78 -5.31 1.66 -33.46
CA VAL A 78 -4.91 2.98 -33.97
C VAL A 78 -4.96 3.00 -35.50
N GLY A 79 -4.41 1.97 -36.15
CA GLY A 79 -4.45 1.82 -37.61
C GLY A 79 -5.88 1.80 -38.15
N ASN A 80 -6.78 1.05 -37.53
CA ASN A 80 -8.19 0.96 -37.92
C ASN A 80 -8.89 2.31 -37.78
N ILE A 81 -8.78 2.99 -36.62
CA ILE A 81 -9.40 4.31 -36.40
C ILE A 81 -8.89 5.32 -37.43
N ASN A 82 -7.57 5.40 -37.61
CA ASN A 82 -6.99 6.30 -38.61
C ASN A 82 -7.45 5.93 -40.02
N SER A 83 -7.53 4.65 -40.39
CA SER A 83 -8.01 4.24 -41.71
C SER A 83 -9.48 4.60 -41.95
N MET A 84 -10.31 4.59 -40.92
CA MET A 84 -11.74 4.88 -41.04
C MET A 84 -12.04 6.38 -41.20
N PHE A 85 -11.33 7.25 -40.48
CA PHE A 85 -11.70 8.67 -40.41
C PHE A 85 -10.67 9.63 -41.02
N ARG A 86 -9.42 9.22 -41.27
CA ARG A 86 -8.40 10.17 -41.75
C ARG A 86 -8.80 10.83 -43.06
N THR A 87 -8.39 12.09 -43.21
CA THR A 87 -8.40 12.80 -44.49
C THR A 87 -6.97 13.03 -44.96
N LEU A 88 -6.79 13.74 -46.07
CA LEU A 88 -5.47 14.13 -46.56
C LEU A 88 -4.73 15.04 -45.56
N ASN A 89 -5.47 15.84 -44.80
CA ASN A 89 -4.92 16.89 -43.92
C ASN A 89 -5.13 16.59 -42.43
N TRP A 90 -5.87 15.53 -42.08
CA TRP A 90 -6.20 15.21 -40.69
C TRP A 90 -6.06 13.72 -40.39
N SER A 91 -5.47 13.42 -39.24
CA SER A 91 -5.41 12.08 -38.66
C SER A 91 -5.97 12.14 -37.24
N PRO A 92 -7.01 11.34 -36.91
CA PRO A 92 -7.67 11.43 -35.61
C PRO A 92 -6.77 11.00 -34.45
N VAL A 93 -5.85 10.05 -34.66
CA VAL A 93 -4.93 9.55 -33.63
C VAL A 93 -3.48 9.75 -34.05
N GLN A 94 -2.75 10.55 -33.26
CA GLN A 94 -1.31 10.75 -33.34
C GLN A 94 -0.62 9.87 -32.29
N TYR A 95 -0.16 8.70 -32.71
CA TYR A 95 0.39 7.67 -31.83
C TYR A 95 1.93 7.64 -31.86
N PHE A 96 2.54 7.72 -30.69
CA PHE A 96 3.99 7.69 -30.50
C PHE A 96 4.38 6.57 -29.54
N TYR A 97 5.06 5.55 -30.05
CA TYR A 97 5.65 4.48 -29.24
C TYR A 97 7.11 4.79 -28.89
N ARG A 98 7.32 5.81 -28.05
CA ARG A 98 8.65 6.27 -27.58
C ARG A 98 8.51 7.16 -26.35
N SER A 99 9.60 7.35 -25.62
CA SER A 99 9.68 8.37 -24.58
C SER A 99 9.90 9.76 -25.18
N PHE A 100 9.42 10.78 -24.49
CA PHE A 100 9.76 12.18 -24.75
C PHE A 100 10.51 12.78 -23.55
N PRO A 101 11.38 13.78 -23.77
CA PRO A 101 11.96 14.57 -22.70
C PRO A 101 10.90 15.24 -21.84
N ILE A 102 11.23 15.50 -20.56
CA ILE A 102 10.29 16.10 -19.61
C ILE A 102 9.86 17.50 -20.04
N GLU A 103 10.74 18.24 -20.74
CA GLU A 103 10.46 19.57 -21.27
C GLU A 103 9.35 19.53 -22.32
N THR A 104 9.37 18.52 -23.19
CA THR A 104 8.38 18.30 -24.23
C THR A 104 7.07 17.79 -23.65
N LEU A 105 7.11 16.87 -22.68
CA LEU A 105 5.91 16.44 -21.96
C LEU A 105 5.24 17.60 -21.22
N SER A 106 6.03 18.45 -20.57
CA SER A 106 5.54 19.65 -19.88
C SER A 106 4.92 20.65 -20.86
N ALA A 107 5.52 20.82 -22.05
CA ALA A 107 4.94 21.65 -23.11
C ALA A 107 3.61 21.08 -23.64
N LEU A 108 3.53 19.76 -23.84
CA LEU A 108 2.29 19.09 -24.23
C LEU A 108 1.21 19.26 -23.16
N PHE A 109 1.51 18.97 -21.89
CA PHE A 109 0.57 19.14 -20.79
C PHE A 109 0.05 20.58 -20.65
N ALA A 110 0.90 21.58 -20.90
CA ALA A 110 0.51 22.98 -20.86
C ALA A 110 -0.34 23.41 -22.06
N SER A 111 -0.18 22.77 -23.22
CA SER A 111 -0.81 23.18 -24.49
C SER A 111 -2.08 22.41 -24.86
N THR A 112 -2.33 21.21 -24.32
CA THR A 112 -3.46 20.38 -24.77
C THR A 112 -4.77 20.71 -24.07
N ASP A 113 -5.91 20.58 -24.76
CA ASP A 113 -7.23 20.94 -24.20
C ASP A 113 -7.69 19.95 -23.13
N VAL A 114 -7.51 18.65 -23.36
CA VAL A 114 -8.00 17.59 -22.47
C VAL A 114 -6.87 16.62 -22.14
N ALA A 115 -6.75 16.21 -20.88
CA ALA A 115 -5.95 15.06 -20.48
C ALA A 115 -6.87 13.86 -20.19
N LEU A 116 -6.64 12.74 -20.88
CA LEU A 116 -7.45 11.54 -20.78
C LEU A 116 -6.69 10.45 -20.04
N VAL A 117 -6.88 10.39 -18.72
CA VAL A 117 -6.15 9.51 -17.80
C VAL A 117 -7.09 8.43 -17.26
N THR A 118 -7.22 7.35 -18.01
CA THR A 118 -8.28 6.35 -17.78
C THR A 118 -7.76 4.93 -17.52
N PRO A 119 -6.85 4.71 -16.55
CA PRO A 119 -6.36 3.38 -16.24
C PRO A 119 -7.45 2.48 -15.66
N MET A 120 -7.40 1.19 -15.98
CA MET A 120 -8.23 0.13 -15.37
C MET A 120 -7.89 -0.09 -13.90
N ARG A 121 -6.62 0.11 -13.52
CA ARG A 121 -6.14 0.08 -12.14
C ARG A 121 -4.82 0.82 -12.02
N ASP A 122 -4.71 1.74 -11.06
CA ASP A 122 -3.46 2.46 -10.81
C ASP A 122 -3.34 2.86 -9.34
N GLY A 123 -2.21 2.57 -8.70
CA GLY A 123 -1.97 2.91 -7.30
C GLY A 123 -1.98 4.43 -7.09
N MET A 124 -1.30 5.16 -7.97
CA MET A 124 -1.33 6.61 -8.05
C MET A 124 -0.97 7.01 -9.49
N ASN A 125 -1.70 7.96 -10.08
CA ASN A 125 -1.38 8.43 -11.42
C ASN A 125 -0.72 9.81 -11.38
N LEU A 126 0.61 9.84 -11.52
CA LEU A 126 1.36 11.10 -11.47
C LEU A 126 1.19 11.93 -12.74
N VAL A 127 0.93 11.32 -13.90
CA VAL A 127 0.62 12.03 -15.15
C VAL A 127 -0.57 12.97 -14.97
N SER A 128 -1.61 12.53 -14.23
CA SER A 128 -2.75 13.41 -13.91
C SER A 128 -2.34 14.63 -13.06
N LYS A 129 -1.43 14.45 -12.10
CA LYS A 129 -0.91 15.56 -11.27
C LYS A 129 0.06 16.46 -12.05
N GLU A 130 0.88 15.90 -12.92
CA GLU A 130 1.80 16.62 -13.80
C GLU A 130 1.05 17.46 -14.82
N TYR A 131 -0.05 16.96 -15.39
CA TYR A 131 -0.94 17.72 -16.25
C TYR A 131 -1.48 18.95 -15.52
N VAL A 132 -2.08 18.75 -14.35
CA VAL A 132 -2.62 19.82 -13.50
C VAL A 132 -1.52 20.83 -13.11
N ALA A 133 -0.34 20.36 -12.71
CA ALA A 133 0.78 21.21 -12.33
C ALA A 133 1.34 22.03 -13.49
N SER A 134 1.23 21.54 -14.73
CA SER A 134 1.71 22.20 -15.94
C SER A 134 0.76 23.27 -16.47
N ARG A 135 -0.50 23.31 -16.01
CA ARG A 135 -1.46 24.34 -16.42
C ARG A 135 -1.06 25.70 -15.88
N ILE A 136 -0.90 26.68 -16.76
CA ILE A 136 -0.54 28.06 -16.37
C ILE A 136 -1.73 29.02 -16.36
N GLN A 137 -2.70 28.80 -17.25
CA GLN A 137 -3.85 29.70 -17.49
C GLN A 137 -5.15 29.23 -16.83
N ASN A 138 -5.08 28.25 -15.91
CA ASN A 138 -6.25 27.60 -15.31
C ASN A 138 -7.24 27.01 -16.33
N ASN A 139 -6.85 26.80 -17.57
CA ASN A 139 -7.68 26.16 -18.59
C ASN A 139 -7.41 24.66 -18.66
N GLY A 140 -8.19 23.97 -19.50
CA GLY A 140 -8.05 22.55 -19.79
C GLY A 140 -8.82 21.66 -18.84
N VAL A 141 -9.07 20.43 -19.29
CA VAL A 141 -9.93 19.47 -18.59
C VAL A 141 -9.19 18.17 -18.33
N LEU A 142 -9.26 17.70 -17.09
CA LEU A 142 -8.76 16.37 -16.71
C LEU A 142 -9.94 15.40 -16.65
N ILE A 143 -9.89 14.34 -17.46
CA ILE A 143 -10.74 13.15 -17.32
C ILE A 143 -9.91 12.08 -16.59
N LEU A 144 -10.44 11.54 -15.50
CA LEU A 144 -9.69 10.68 -14.60
C LEU A 144 -10.49 9.44 -14.19
N SER A 145 -9.87 8.27 -14.31
CA SER A 145 -10.45 7.02 -13.82
C SER A 145 -10.63 7.02 -12.30
N GLU A 146 -11.78 6.58 -11.82
CA GLU A 146 -12.03 6.27 -10.40
C GLU A 146 -11.12 5.14 -9.88
N MET A 147 -10.52 4.34 -10.78
CA MET A 147 -9.60 3.26 -10.46
C MET A 147 -8.14 3.74 -10.31
N ALA A 148 -7.87 5.04 -10.50
CA ALA A 148 -6.60 5.66 -10.17
C ALA A 148 -6.63 6.23 -8.75
N GLY A 149 -5.59 5.98 -7.94
CA GLY A 149 -5.52 6.58 -6.60
C GLY A 149 -5.55 8.11 -6.58
N SER A 150 -5.14 8.78 -7.66
CA SER A 150 -5.23 10.25 -7.76
C SER A 150 -6.66 10.78 -7.79
N SER A 151 -7.66 9.96 -8.15
CA SER A 151 -9.09 10.36 -8.15
C SER A 151 -9.60 10.74 -6.76
N ARG A 152 -8.96 10.24 -5.69
CA ARG A 152 -9.29 10.59 -4.31
C ARG A 152 -8.86 12.00 -3.94
N GLU A 153 -7.89 12.56 -4.64
CA GLU A 153 -7.35 13.91 -4.40
C GLU A 153 -7.84 14.92 -5.46
N LEU A 154 -8.07 14.47 -6.69
CA LEU A 154 -8.41 15.28 -7.86
C LEU A 154 -9.92 15.22 -8.16
N ILE A 155 -10.75 15.52 -7.17
CA ILE A 155 -12.22 15.36 -7.25
C ILE A 155 -12.90 16.30 -8.26
N ASP A 156 -12.29 17.45 -8.58
CA ASP A 156 -12.81 18.39 -9.57
C ASP A 156 -12.55 17.95 -11.03
N ALA A 157 -11.83 16.84 -11.24
CA ALA A 157 -11.73 16.18 -12.55
C ALA A 157 -13.08 15.56 -12.96
N ILE A 158 -13.24 15.28 -14.25
CA ILE A 158 -14.35 14.43 -14.71
C ILE A 158 -13.99 12.98 -14.36
N ILE A 159 -14.57 12.47 -13.27
CA ILE A 159 -14.33 11.12 -12.79
C ILE A 159 -15.13 10.12 -13.64
N VAL A 160 -14.47 9.07 -14.13
CA VAL A 160 -15.07 8.04 -14.99
C VAL A 160 -14.76 6.63 -14.51
N ASN A 161 -15.70 5.70 -14.73
CA ASN A 161 -15.40 4.27 -14.66
C ASN A 161 -14.90 3.80 -16.03
N PRO A 162 -13.64 3.33 -16.15
CA PRO A 162 -13.05 2.94 -17.44
C PRO A 162 -13.70 1.68 -18.05
N ASN A 163 -14.53 0.95 -17.29
CA ASN A 163 -15.31 -0.18 -17.80
C ASN A 163 -16.66 0.26 -18.41
N ASN A 164 -17.08 1.51 -18.18
CA ASN A 164 -18.33 2.04 -18.71
C ASN A 164 -18.05 2.90 -19.95
N MET A 165 -18.20 2.30 -21.12
CA MET A 165 -17.87 2.94 -22.39
C MET A 165 -18.74 4.19 -22.66
N ASN A 166 -20.04 4.13 -22.38
CA ASN A 166 -20.94 5.28 -22.53
C ASN A 166 -20.50 6.46 -21.66
N MET A 167 -20.09 6.18 -20.43
CA MET A 167 -19.55 7.20 -19.51
C MET A 167 -18.25 7.80 -20.03
N MET A 168 -17.34 6.98 -20.56
CA MET A 168 -16.08 7.44 -21.16
C MET A 168 -16.33 8.36 -22.36
N THR A 169 -17.17 7.95 -23.30
CA THR A 169 -17.53 8.74 -24.49
C THR A 169 -18.22 10.05 -24.10
N SER A 170 -19.15 10.01 -23.13
CA SER A 170 -19.85 11.19 -22.63
C SER A 170 -18.92 12.16 -21.91
N ALA A 171 -17.95 11.65 -21.15
CA ALA A 171 -16.94 12.46 -20.47
C ALA A 171 -16.00 13.15 -21.46
N ILE A 172 -15.60 12.48 -22.55
CA ILE A 172 -14.80 13.11 -23.60
C ILE A 172 -15.60 14.23 -24.26
N LYS A 173 -16.88 13.99 -24.61
CA LYS A 173 -17.78 15.03 -25.13
C LYS A 173 -17.89 16.22 -24.18
N GLN A 174 -18.21 15.95 -22.91
CA GLN A 174 -18.30 16.97 -21.87
C GLN A 174 -17.00 17.80 -21.76
N ALA A 175 -15.83 17.16 -21.81
CA ALA A 175 -14.55 17.86 -21.72
C ALA A 175 -14.29 18.78 -22.91
N LEU A 176 -14.66 18.36 -24.13
CA LEU A 176 -14.48 19.15 -25.36
C LEU A 176 -15.39 20.39 -25.39
N GLU A 177 -16.59 20.26 -24.82
CA GLU A 177 -17.65 21.27 -24.79
C GLU A 177 -17.65 22.14 -23.51
N MET A 178 -16.80 21.81 -22.53
CA MET A 178 -16.78 22.49 -21.22
C MET A 178 -16.52 24.01 -21.38
N PRO A 179 -17.41 24.88 -20.86
CA PRO A 179 -17.21 26.33 -20.90
C PRO A 179 -15.94 26.76 -20.17
N ALA A 180 -15.29 27.82 -20.65
CA ALA A 180 -14.02 28.31 -20.10
C ALA A 180 -14.09 28.64 -18.60
N GLU A 181 -15.22 29.20 -18.14
CA GLU A 181 -15.47 29.50 -16.72
C GLU A 181 -15.47 28.23 -15.85
N GLU A 182 -16.11 27.16 -16.31
CA GLU A 182 -16.10 25.88 -15.59
C GLU A 182 -14.70 25.25 -15.57
N GLN A 183 -13.97 25.31 -16.69
CA GLN A 183 -12.58 24.84 -16.76
C GLN A 183 -11.71 25.58 -15.72
N GLU A 184 -11.85 26.90 -15.63
CA GLU A 184 -11.11 27.73 -14.69
C GLU A 184 -11.36 27.33 -13.24
N ILE A 185 -12.63 27.23 -12.84
CA ILE A 185 -13.01 26.86 -11.47
C ILE A 185 -12.42 25.49 -11.10
N ARG A 186 -12.61 24.48 -11.96
CA ARG A 186 -12.10 23.12 -11.72
C ARG A 186 -10.57 23.12 -11.62
N MET A 187 -9.89 23.76 -12.57
CA MET A 187 -8.43 23.71 -12.62
C MET A 187 -7.78 24.46 -11.45
N ILE A 188 -8.36 25.57 -10.98
CA ILE A 188 -7.88 26.26 -9.77
C ILE A 188 -7.89 25.32 -8.56
N ASN A 189 -8.99 24.59 -8.36
CA ASN A 189 -9.11 23.64 -7.25
C ASN A 189 -8.11 22.48 -7.38
N LEU A 190 -8.00 21.89 -8.58
CA LEU A 190 -7.03 20.84 -8.85
C LEU A 190 -5.59 21.29 -8.56
N ARG A 191 -5.19 22.47 -9.06
CA ARG A 191 -3.85 23.04 -8.83
C ARG A 191 -3.59 23.33 -7.35
N LYS A 192 -4.60 23.82 -6.62
CA LYS A 192 -4.51 24.05 -5.17
C LYS A 192 -4.24 22.73 -4.42
N ASN A 193 -4.93 21.66 -4.77
CA ASN A 193 -4.71 20.34 -4.15
C ASN A 193 -3.32 19.80 -4.47
N VAL A 194 -2.90 19.82 -5.75
CA VAL A 194 -1.59 19.30 -6.16
C VAL A 194 -0.44 20.10 -5.54
N SER A 195 -0.55 21.42 -5.44
CA SER A 195 0.49 22.27 -4.83
C SER A 195 0.60 22.06 -3.32
N LYS A 196 -0.52 21.85 -2.63
CA LYS A 196 -0.58 21.56 -1.18
C LYS A 196 -0.04 20.18 -0.85
N PHE A 197 -0.47 19.14 -1.57
CA PHE A 197 -0.12 17.74 -1.32
C PHE A 197 0.99 17.25 -2.27
N ASN A 198 2.13 17.93 -2.21
CA ASN A 198 3.29 17.62 -3.05
C ASN A 198 4.22 16.56 -2.44
N VAL A 199 5.28 16.18 -3.17
CA VAL A 199 6.25 15.16 -2.74
C VAL A 199 6.92 15.47 -1.40
N LYS A 200 7.20 16.74 -1.09
CA LYS A 200 7.81 17.13 0.19
C LYS A 200 6.85 16.87 1.35
N HIS A 201 5.56 17.15 1.14
CA HIS A 201 4.52 16.85 2.12
C HIS A 201 4.38 15.35 2.37
N TRP A 202 4.36 14.54 1.30
CA TRP A 202 4.31 13.07 1.42
C TRP A 202 5.51 12.50 2.18
N VAL A 203 6.74 12.91 1.83
CA VAL A 203 7.97 12.47 2.54
C VAL A 203 7.91 12.86 4.00
N LYS A 204 7.49 14.10 4.31
CA LYS A 204 7.37 14.56 5.70
C LYS A 204 6.41 13.67 6.50
N ILE A 205 5.21 13.42 6.01
CA ILE A 205 4.23 12.56 6.70
C ILE A 205 4.81 11.17 6.95
N PHE A 206 5.44 10.58 5.93
CA PHE A 206 6.01 9.25 6.06
C PHE A 206 7.10 9.20 7.14
N MET A 207 8.02 10.17 7.13
CA MET A 207 9.10 10.24 8.10
C MET A 207 8.61 10.53 9.52
N ASP A 208 7.63 11.41 9.69
CA ASP A 208 7.02 11.71 10.99
C ASP A 208 6.39 10.43 11.58
N ARG A 209 5.64 9.66 10.79
CA ARG A 209 5.05 8.38 11.23
C ARG A 209 6.11 7.33 11.55
N LEU A 210 7.19 7.26 10.75
CA LEU A 210 8.28 6.34 11.04
C LEU A 210 8.97 6.68 12.38
N GLN A 211 9.17 7.96 12.66
CA GLN A 211 9.74 8.42 13.93
C GLN A 211 8.83 8.08 15.12
N GLU A 212 7.52 8.27 14.97
CA GLU A 212 6.52 7.90 15.99
C GLU A 212 6.60 6.40 16.32
N VAL A 213 6.61 5.54 15.30
CA VAL A 213 6.75 4.09 15.49
C VAL A 213 8.08 3.74 16.17
N LYS A 214 9.17 4.42 15.82
CA LYS A 214 10.48 4.20 16.47
C LYS A 214 10.47 4.62 17.94
N ALA A 215 9.82 5.73 18.28
CA ALA A 215 9.68 6.16 19.66
C ALA A 215 8.86 5.15 20.50
N GLN A 216 7.77 4.62 19.93
CA GLN A 216 6.97 3.56 20.57
C GLN A 216 7.79 2.28 20.78
N GLN A 217 8.54 1.84 19.77
CA GLN A 217 9.44 0.69 19.89
C GLN A 217 10.49 0.90 21.00
N LEU A 218 11.05 2.11 21.11
CA LEU A 218 12.02 2.43 22.15
C LEU A 218 11.41 2.41 23.56
N ALA A 219 10.19 2.94 23.71
CA ALA A 219 9.46 2.91 24.98
C ALA A 219 9.12 1.48 25.45
N LEU A 220 8.95 0.55 24.50
CA LEU A 220 8.70 -0.87 24.75
C LEU A 220 9.99 -1.70 24.94
N ARG A 221 11.18 -1.12 24.73
CA ARG A 221 12.43 -1.83 25.02
C ARG A 221 12.54 -2.06 26.53
N THR A 222 12.90 -3.29 26.91
CA THR A 222 13.16 -3.71 28.29
C THR A 222 14.01 -2.66 29.00
N ARG A 223 13.47 -2.07 30.07
CA ARG A 223 14.23 -1.15 30.92
C ARG A 223 15.20 -2.00 31.75
N TYR A 224 16.50 -1.77 31.59
CA TYR A 224 17.48 -2.35 32.49
C TYR A 224 17.22 -1.84 33.91
N VAL A 225 17.30 -2.74 34.90
CA VAL A 225 17.18 -2.37 36.31
C VAL A 225 18.37 -1.46 36.66
N SER A 226 18.08 -0.21 37.07
CA SER A 226 19.13 0.75 37.45
C SER A 226 19.88 0.29 38.72
N GLU A 227 21.12 0.74 38.92
CA GLU A 227 21.87 0.42 40.17
C GLU A 227 21.10 0.81 41.44
N LEU A 228 20.36 1.92 41.41
CA LEU A 228 19.53 2.37 42.53
C LEU A 228 18.38 1.39 42.78
N SER A 229 17.70 0.95 41.72
CA SER A 229 16.65 -0.07 41.79
C SER A 229 17.20 -1.40 42.32
N THR A 230 18.37 -1.83 41.84
CA THR A 230 19.06 -3.04 42.31
C THR A 230 19.36 -2.96 43.81
N LYS A 231 19.96 -1.87 44.28
CA LYS A 231 20.24 -1.64 45.72
C LYS A 231 18.95 -1.66 46.56
N ALA A 232 17.87 -1.06 46.06
CA ALA A 232 16.57 -1.07 46.74
C ALA A 232 15.99 -2.49 46.84
N ILE A 233 16.02 -3.27 45.74
CA ILE A 233 15.57 -4.66 45.72
C ILE A 233 16.37 -5.50 46.70
N TYR A 234 17.71 -5.40 46.71
CA TYR A 234 18.56 -6.13 47.66
C TYR A 234 18.22 -5.80 49.12
N LYS A 235 18.00 -4.52 49.43
CA LYS A 235 17.65 -4.08 50.79
C LYS A 235 16.30 -4.65 51.25
N ILE A 236 15.32 -4.75 50.36
CA ILE A 236 14.02 -5.37 50.65
C ILE A 236 14.20 -6.89 50.78
N TYR A 237 14.88 -7.53 49.83
CA TYR A 237 15.16 -8.97 49.82
C TYR A 237 15.84 -9.43 51.12
N ALA A 238 16.84 -8.68 51.61
CA ALA A 238 17.58 -9.03 52.83
C ALA A 238 16.77 -8.92 54.13
N LYS A 239 15.67 -8.15 54.13
CA LYS A 239 14.83 -7.92 55.33
C LYS A 239 13.56 -8.77 55.37
N THR A 240 13.19 -9.39 54.26
CA THR A 240 11.93 -10.11 54.11
C THR A 240 12.15 -11.61 54.34
N SER A 241 11.26 -12.24 55.11
CA SER A 241 11.30 -13.67 55.45
C SER A 241 10.37 -14.55 54.62
N ASN A 242 9.54 -13.97 53.74
CA ASN A 242 8.68 -14.71 52.82
C ASN A 242 8.77 -14.08 51.42
N ARG A 243 9.50 -14.73 50.51
CA ARG A 243 9.87 -14.17 49.20
C ARG A 243 9.46 -15.14 48.12
N ILE A 244 8.61 -14.70 47.19
CA ILE A 244 8.15 -15.52 46.08
C ILE A 244 8.70 -14.99 44.75
N PHE A 245 9.25 -15.87 43.93
CA PHE A 245 9.78 -15.58 42.61
C PHE A 245 8.93 -16.29 41.57
N PHE A 246 8.26 -15.52 40.71
CA PHE A 246 7.58 -16.04 39.54
C PHE A 246 8.48 -15.84 38.33
N LEU A 247 8.96 -16.95 37.78
CA LEU A 247 9.89 -16.98 36.66
C LEU A 247 9.18 -17.57 35.45
N ASP A 248 8.97 -16.75 34.44
CA ASP A 248 8.60 -17.25 33.11
C ASP A 248 9.79 -18.00 32.51
N TYR A 249 9.55 -19.15 31.88
CA TYR A 249 10.64 -19.96 31.32
C TYR A 249 10.99 -19.54 29.89
N ASP A 250 10.01 -19.57 29.00
CA ASP A 250 10.21 -19.43 27.55
C ASP A 250 10.42 -17.97 27.13
N GLY A 251 11.64 -17.65 26.67
CA GLY A 251 12.01 -16.30 26.28
C GLY A 251 12.53 -15.44 27.44
N THR A 252 12.43 -15.93 28.68
CA THR A 252 12.93 -15.25 29.89
C THR A 252 14.13 -15.99 30.51
N LEU A 253 13.98 -17.24 30.94
CA LEU A 253 15.09 -18.04 31.48
C LEU A 253 15.93 -18.70 30.38
N VAL A 254 15.29 -19.10 29.27
CA VAL A 254 15.97 -19.66 28.09
C VAL A 254 15.43 -18.99 26.83
N GLY A 255 16.33 -18.63 25.91
CA GLY A 255 15.96 -18.03 24.62
C GLY A 255 15.15 -19.00 23.73
N PHE A 256 14.42 -18.45 22.75
CA PHE A 256 13.67 -19.29 21.81
C PHE A 256 14.60 -20.10 20.89
N HIS A 257 14.34 -21.41 20.78
CA HIS A 257 14.97 -22.30 19.81
C HIS A 257 13.98 -22.74 18.74
N ALA A 258 14.48 -22.92 17.51
CA ALA A 258 13.69 -23.44 16.39
C ALA A 258 13.19 -24.88 16.63
N ASP A 259 13.93 -25.67 17.42
CA ASP A 259 13.48 -26.95 17.96
C ASP A 259 13.14 -26.77 19.45
N PRO A 260 11.86 -26.77 19.84
CA PRO A 260 11.45 -26.58 21.22
C PRO A 260 12.08 -27.58 22.19
N LYS A 261 12.41 -28.80 21.75
CA LYS A 261 13.02 -29.83 22.62
C LYS A 261 14.48 -29.54 22.97
N LYS A 262 15.13 -28.62 22.24
CA LYS A 262 16.51 -28.20 22.47
C LYS A 262 16.63 -26.96 23.37
N ALA A 263 15.52 -26.32 23.73
CA ALA A 263 15.49 -25.23 24.69
C ALA A 263 15.47 -25.77 26.14
N SER A 264 16.27 -26.79 26.43
CA SER A 264 16.45 -27.29 27.80
C SER A 264 17.36 -26.34 28.60
N PRO A 265 17.25 -26.31 29.95
CA PRO A 265 18.12 -25.49 30.77
C PRO A 265 19.59 -25.91 30.60
N ASP A 266 20.50 -24.93 30.61
CA ASP A 266 21.94 -25.19 30.65
C ASP A 266 22.46 -25.27 32.09
N ALA A 267 23.74 -25.59 32.23
CA ALA A 267 24.38 -25.75 33.55
C ALA A 267 24.37 -24.45 34.36
N GLU A 268 24.48 -23.29 33.70
CA GLU A 268 24.46 -21.99 34.37
C GLU A 268 23.09 -21.70 34.96
N LEU A 269 22.02 -21.90 34.19
CA LEU A 269 20.65 -21.72 34.66
C LEU A 269 20.32 -22.67 35.81
N TYR A 270 20.76 -23.94 35.74
CA TYR A 270 20.60 -24.87 36.86
C TYR A 270 21.29 -24.37 38.12
N GLN A 271 22.53 -23.87 38.02
CA GLN A 271 23.26 -23.34 39.17
C GLN A 271 22.56 -22.11 39.79
N ILE A 272 22.02 -21.22 38.95
CA ILE A 272 21.28 -20.04 39.40
C ILE A 272 20.03 -20.45 40.19
N LEU A 273 19.24 -21.36 39.64
CA LEU A 273 18.02 -21.85 40.29
C LEU A 273 18.34 -22.57 41.60
N GLN A 274 19.38 -23.43 41.61
CA GLN A 274 19.84 -24.09 42.83
C GLN A 274 20.23 -23.09 43.90
N ASN A 275 21.05 -22.09 43.57
CA ASN A 275 21.44 -21.02 44.51
C ASN A 275 20.23 -20.25 45.05
N LEU A 276 19.23 -19.97 44.19
CA LEU A 276 18.03 -19.26 44.58
C LEU A 276 17.15 -20.09 45.53
N THR A 277 17.03 -21.39 45.27
CA THR A 277 16.24 -22.32 46.08
C THR A 277 16.94 -22.83 47.34
N ALA A 278 18.26 -22.67 47.44
CA ALA A 278 19.03 -23.07 48.62
C ALA A 278 18.67 -22.22 49.86
N ASP A 279 18.13 -21.01 49.65
CA ASP A 279 17.60 -20.18 50.73
C ASP A 279 16.14 -20.57 51.01
N PRO A 280 15.83 -21.14 52.18
CA PRO A 280 14.50 -21.69 52.49
C PRO A 280 13.41 -20.61 52.61
N LEU A 281 13.77 -19.34 52.71
CA LEU A 281 12.82 -18.22 52.73
C LEU A 281 12.37 -17.82 51.31
N ASN A 282 12.95 -18.44 50.27
CA ASN A 282 12.58 -18.27 48.87
C ASN A 282 11.64 -19.38 48.41
N LYS A 283 10.50 -18.98 47.85
CA LYS A 283 9.62 -19.85 47.08
C LYS A 283 9.79 -19.52 45.60
N VAL A 284 10.30 -20.47 44.82
CA VAL A 284 10.52 -20.29 43.38
C VAL A 284 9.43 -21.00 42.60
N VAL A 285 8.79 -20.28 41.70
CA VAL A 285 7.72 -20.75 40.82
C VAL A 285 8.16 -20.58 39.38
N ILE A 286 8.24 -21.67 38.62
CA ILE A 286 8.54 -21.64 37.18
C ILE A 286 7.23 -21.81 36.42
N ILE A 287 6.96 -20.88 35.50
CA ILE A 287 5.78 -20.83 34.65
C ILE A 287 6.22 -21.02 33.20
N SER A 288 5.58 -21.93 32.46
CA SER A 288 5.89 -22.17 31.06
C SER A 288 4.63 -22.55 30.27
N GLY A 289 4.67 -22.28 28.97
CA GLY A 289 3.69 -22.80 28.01
C GLY A 289 3.91 -24.26 27.62
N ARG A 290 4.98 -24.90 28.11
CA ARG A 290 5.32 -26.29 27.79
C ARG A 290 4.46 -27.29 28.54
N ASP A 291 4.38 -28.49 28.00
CA ASP A 291 3.75 -29.64 28.66
C ASP A 291 4.41 -29.99 29.99
N TYR A 292 3.60 -30.51 30.91
CA TYR A 292 4.04 -30.81 32.27
C TYR A 292 5.08 -31.95 32.31
N GLU A 293 5.05 -32.90 31.38
CA GLU A 293 6.05 -33.97 31.30
C GLU A 293 7.46 -33.43 31.02
N THR A 294 7.56 -32.43 30.13
CA THR A 294 8.82 -31.76 29.82
C THR A 294 9.34 -30.97 31.02
N LEU A 295 8.48 -30.20 31.71
CA LEU A 295 8.90 -29.46 32.90
C LEU A 295 9.28 -30.39 34.05
N GLU A 296 8.58 -31.50 34.24
CA GLU A 296 8.93 -32.52 35.23
C GLU A 296 10.32 -33.09 34.94
N LYS A 297 10.60 -33.43 33.68
CA LYS A 297 11.91 -33.93 33.27
C LYS A 297 13.03 -32.92 33.55
N TRP A 298 12.79 -31.64 33.28
CA TRP A 298 13.82 -30.60 33.39
C TRP A 298 14.03 -30.08 34.79
N PHE A 299 12.98 -29.98 35.60
CA PHE A 299 13.01 -29.28 36.89
C PHE A 299 12.43 -30.05 38.06
N GLY A 300 11.81 -31.23 37.83
CA GLY A 300 11.14 -31.99 38.89
C GLY A 300 12.06 -32.45 40.03
N HIS A 301 13.37 -32.44 39.80
CA HIS A 301 14.40 -32.74 40.81
C HIS A 301 14.80 -31.52 41.68
N LEU A 302 14.35 -30.32 41.33
CA LEU A 302 14.60 -29.09 42.10
C LEU A 302 13.41 -28.78 43.02
N PRO A 303 13.64 -28.13 44.18
CA PRO A 303 12.57 -27.70 45.09
C PRO A 303 11.87 -26.43 44.57
N VAL A 304 11.20 -26.55 43.42
CA VAL A 304 10.45 -25.48 42.75
C VAL A 304 8.98 -25.86 42.59
N THR A 305 8.10 -24.85 42.57
CA THR A 305 6.72 -25.00 42.11
C THR A 305 6.71 -24.88 40.59
N LEU A 306 6.02 -25.80 39.90
CA LEU A 306 5.93 -25.78 38.43
C LEU A 306 4.50 -25.49 37.97
N ILE A 307 4.38 -24.65 36.95
CA ILE A 307 3.12 -24.35 36.26
C ILE A 307 3.36 -24.56 34.76
N ALA A 308 2.61 -25.50 34.18
CA ALA A 308 2.76 -25.94 32.80
C ALA A 308 1.52 -25.59 31.96
N ASP A 309 1.63 -25.68 30.64
CA ASP A 309 0.56 -25.50 29.67
C ASP A 309 -0.24 -24.21 29.91
N HIS A 310 0.46 -23.10 30.13
CA HIS A 310 -0.15 -21.78 30.40
C HIS A 310 -1.09 -21.77 31.62
N GLY A 311 -0.80 -22.60 32.63
CA GLY A 311 -1.60 -22.69 33.85
C GLY A 311 -2.62 -23.81 33.86
N ALA A 312 -2.64 -24.67 32.84
CA ALA A 312 -3.53 -25.84 32.84
C ALA A 312 -3.13 -26.90 33.86
N TRP A 313 -1.83 -26.98 34.17
CA TRP A 313 -1.27 -27.92 35.13
C TRP A 313 -0.38 -27.21 36.14
N GLN A 314 -0.44 -27.64 37.39
CA GLN A 314 0.36 -27.10 38.48
C GLN A 314 0.90 -28.21 39.37
N LYS A 315 2.13 -28.07 39.86
CA LYS A 315 2.75 -28.94 40.86
C LYS A 315 3.17 -28.11 42.06
N LEU A 316 2.29 -28.06 43.07
CA LEU A 316 2.46 -27.20 44.25
C LEU A 316 3.26 -27.87 45.37
N ASN A 317 2.99 -29.15 45.68
CA ASN A 317 3.55 -29.83 46.85
C ASN A 317 4.13 -31.23 46.57
N ALA A 318 3.72 -31.93 45.51
CA ALA A 318 4.34 -33.20 45.06
C ALA A 318 3.84 -33.64 43.68
N ASP A 319 2.51 -33.75 43.54
CA ASP A 319 1.88 -34.27 42.33
C ASP A 319 1.39 -33.16 41.40
N TRP A 320 1.28 -33.49 40.13
CA TRP A 320 0.68 -32.63 39.12
C TRP A 320 -0.84 -32.65 39.25
N GLU A 321 -1.42 -31.47 39.40
CA GLU A 321 -2.85 -31.25 39.46
C GLU A 321 -3.29 -30.42 38.25
N ARG A 322 -4.42 -30.78 37.66
CA ARG A 322 -5.02 -30.02 36.57
C ARG A 322 -5.87 -28.88 37.16
N ALA A 323 -5.72 -27.68 36.61
CA ALA A 323 -6.51 -26.53 37.02
C ALA A 323 -8.01 -26.79 36.79
N PRO A 324 -8.88 -26.54 37.78
CA PRO A 324 -10.29 -26.95 37.76
C PRO A 324 -11.16 -26.23 36.71
N ALA A 325 -10.65 -25.20 36.03
CA ALA A 325 -11.43 -24.31 35.17
C ALA A 325 -11.39 -24.62 33.65
N LEU A 326 -10.74 -25.70 33.21
CA LEU A 326 -10.59 -26.00 31.78
C LEU A 326 -11.67 -26.95 31.26
N ASN A 327 -12.81 -26.41 30.84
CA ASN A 327 -13.85 -27.15 30.12
C ASN A 327 -13.73 -26.97 28.60
N ALA A 328 -13.73 -28.07 27.85
CA ALA A 328 -13.66 -28.08 26.39
C ALA A 328 -15.05 -28.06 25.71
N SER A 329 -16.15 -27.91 26.46
CA SER A 329 -17.52 -27.94 25.95
C SER A 329 -17.78 -26.93 24.83
N TRP A 330 -17.17 -25.75 24.89
CA TRP A 330 -17.27 -24.70 23.87
C TRP A 330 -16.80 -25.15 22.48
N LYS A 331 -15.86 -26.10 22.41
CA LYS A 331 -15.33 -26.62 21.14
C LYS A 331 -16.45 -27.23 20.30
N LYS A 332 -17.44 -27.87 20.92
CA LYS A 332 -18.61 -28.45 20.22
C LYS A 332 -19.42 -27.40 19.44
N THR A 333 -19.43 -26.16 19.92
CA THR A 333 -20.15 -25.05 19.27
C THR A 333 -19.32 -24.39 18.16
N VAL A 334 -17.99 -24.38 18.29
CA VAL A 334 -17.09 -23.64 17.39
C VAL A 334 -16.55 -24.49 16.23
N PHE A 335 -16.34 -25.80 16.43
CA PHE A 335 -15.80 -26.68 15.39
C PHE A 335 -16.59 -26.66 14.06
N PRO A 336 -17.94 -26.74 14.07
CA PRO A 336 -18.73 -26.73 12.82
C PRO A 336 -18.57 -25.43 12.01
N VAL A 337 -18.33 -24.30 12.71
CA VAL A 337 -18.10 -22.98 12.07
C VAL A 337 -16.70 -22.91 11.46
N LEU A 338 -15.70 -23.58 12.05
CA LEU A 338 -14.35 -23.61 11.49
C LEU A 338 -14.25 -24.56 10.29
N GLU A 339 -14.98 -25.68 10.31
CA GLU A 339 -15.06 -26.61 9.17
C GLU A 339 -15.68 -25.97 7.92
N THR A 340 -16.46 -24.89 8.06
CA THR A 340 -17.03 -24.17 6.91
C THR A 340 -16.00 -23.33 6.15
N PHE A 341 -14.80 -23.13 6.69
CA PHE A 341 -13.70 -22.37 6.08
C PHE A 341 -12.45 -23.20 5.75
N ALA A 342 -12.49 -24.51 6.01
CA ALA A 342 -11.45 -25.48 5.62
C ALA A 342 -11.84 -26.13 4.29
#